data_AF-X1ID26-F1
#
_entry.id   AF-X1ID26-F1
#
_cell.length_a   1.000
_cell.length_b   1.000
_cell.length_c   1.000
_cell.angle_alpha   90.00
_cell.angle_beta   90.00
_cell.angle_gamma   90.00
#
_symmetry.space_group_name_H-M   'P 1'
#
loop_
_entity.id
_entity.type
_entity.pdbx_description
1 polymer ?
#
loop_
_entity_poly.entity_id
_entity_poly.type
_entity_poly.pdbx_seq_one_letter_code
_entity_poly.pdbx_strand_id
1 'polypeptide(L)'
;LYSYEIPPKIVVKKAKEMGAHSIAYTYAEPTIFYEYMLDVASFAKKAGLLNVIHSNGFINLAPLRNLCTVLDAAQIDLKGFTEDFYHELSSGELAPVLDTLKTLKQEKIHVEITNLIIPTKNDDMSTLREMCLWVKRELGADTPIHFSRFYPLHKLKKLPSTPISTLEKARALAFSSGLEYVYIGKVPGHEGWNTFCPTCKKMVIQRTGYMIGEMHLKEGKCKYCGKPIP
;
A
#
# COMPACT_ATOMS: atom_id res chain seq x y z
N LEU A 1 9.01 21.80 -16.72
CA LEU A 1 8.54 20.39 -16.67
C LEU A 1 8.93 19.77 -18.00
N TYR A 2 9.87 18.83 -18.04
CA TYR A 2 10.20 18.15 -19.28
C TYR A 2 9.24 16.96 -19.43
N SER A 3 8.48 16.93 -20.52
CA SER A 3 7.69 15.75 -20.90
C SER A 3 8.47 14.98 -21.97
N TYR A 4 8.60 13.67 -21.77
CA TYR A 4 9.27 12.78 -22.71
C TYR A 4 8.26 11.74 -23.16
N GLU A 5 8.19 11.49 -24.46
CA GLU A 5 7.47 10.34 -24.97
C GLU A 5 8.32 9.10 -24.71
N ILE A 6 7.80 8.18 -23.89
CA ILE A 6 8.47 6.94 -23.54
C ILE A 6 7.53 5.79 -23.93
N PRO A 7 7.79 5.09 -25.05
CA PRO A 7 7.00 3.91 -25.41
C PRO A 7 7.16 2.78 -24.38
N PRO A 8 6.16 1.88 -24.21
CA PRO A 8 6.20 0.83 -23.19
C PRO A 8 7.47 -0.03 -23.16
N LYS A 9 7.98 -0.41 -24.33
CA LYS A 9 9.22 -1.20 -24.46
C LYS A 9 10.46 -0.46 -23.94
N ILE A 10 10.48 0.87 -24.04
CA ILE A 10 11.60 1.69 -23.57
C ILE A 10 11.62 1.73 -22.04
N VAL A 11 10.46 1.77 -21.37
CA VAL A 11 10.37 1.66 -19.91
C VAL A 11 11.03 0.36 -19.44
N VAL A 12 10.65 -0.77 -20.04
CA VAL A 12 11.17 -2.11 -19.68
C VAL A 12 12.66 -2.22 -19.97
N LYS A 13 13.13 -1.70 -21.11
CA LYS A 13 14.56 -1.66 -21.44
C LYS A 13 15.34 -0.88 -20.37
N LYS A 14 14.90 0.34 -20.03
CA LYS A 14 15.55 1.17 -19.02
C LYS A 14 15.54 0.52 -17.63
N ALA A 15 14.43 -0.09 -17.24
CA ALA A 15 14.35 -0.82 -15.97
C ALA A 15 15.41 -1.93 -15.89
N LYS A 16 15.60 -2.70 -16.99
CA LYS A 16 16.66 -3.71 -17.06
C LYS A 16 18.07 -3.13 -17.03
N GLU A 17 18.33 -2.06 -17.79
CA GLU A 17 19.63 -1.37 -17.80
C GLU A 17 20.02 -0.84 -16.41
N MET A 18 19.03 -0.44 -15.61
CA MET A 18 19.21 0.01 -14.23
C MET A 18 19.35 -1.12 -13.20
N GLY A 19 19.18 -2.38 -13.61
CA GLY A 19 19.14 -3.52 -12.68
C GLY A 19 17.93 -3.50 -11.75
N ALA A 20 16.83 -2.87 -12.16
CA ALA A 20 15.59 -2.85 -11.37
C ALA A 20 14.97 -4.25 -11.31
N HIS A 21 14.35 -4.57 -10.17
CA HIS A 21 13.64 -5.84 -9.97
C HIS A 21 12.14 -5.71 -10.27
N SER A 22 11.63 -4.48 -10.26
CA SER A 22 10.22 -4.17 -10.46
C SER A 22 10.01 -2.82 -11.14
N ILE A 23 8.81 -2.62 -11.67
CA ILE A 23 8.30 -1.35 -12.19
C ILE A 23 7.07 -0.96 -11.37
N ALA A 24 7.06 0.27 -10.86
CA ALA A 24 5.96 0.81 -10.07
C ALA A 24 5.13 1.82 -10.87
N TYR A 25 3.80 1.67 -10.88
CA TYR A 25 2.85 2.61 -11.48
C TYR A 25 2.18 3.43 -10.37
N THR A 26 2.50 4.73 -10.28
CA THR A 26 2.15 5.59 -9.13
C THR A 26 2.22 7.11 -9.46
N TYR A 27 2.12 7.97 -8.43
CA TYR A 27 2.05 9.44 -8.42
C TYR A 27 0.78 10.03 -9.00
N ALA A 28 0.63 9.96 -10.32
CA ALA A 28 -0.68 10.11 -10.93
C ALA A 28 -1.45 8.81 -10.70
N GLU A 29 -2.78 8.89 -10.63
CA GLU A 29 -3.58 7.69 -10.47
C GLU A 29 -3.37 6.76 -11.70
N PRO A 30 -2.78 5.57 -11.52
CA PRO A 30 -2.42 4.69 -12.64
C PRO A 30 -3.60 4.21 -13.48
N THR A 31 -4.82 4.18 -12.93
CA THR A 31 -6.01 3.84 -13.70
C THR A 31 -6.36 4.89 -14.77
N ILE A 32 -5.81 6.11 -14.69
CA ILE A 32 -5.99 7.16 -15.71
C ILE A 32 -5.19 6.84 -16.99
N PHE A 33 -4.07 6.13 -16.87
CA PHE A 33 -3.24 5.70 -18.02
C PHE A 33 -3.27 4.18 -18.19
N TYR A 34 -4.44 3.59 -17.98
CA TYR A 34 -4.65 2.14 -17.88
C TYR A 34 -4.02 1.35 -19.04
N GLU A 35 -4.29 1.72 -20.29
CA GLU A 35 -3.79 1.01 -21.48
C GLU A 35 -2.26 1.05 -21.55
N TYR A 36 -1.69 2.21 -21.29
CA TYR A 36 -0.23 2.38 -21.26
C TYR A 36 0.41 1.56 -20.14
N MET A 37 -0.18 1.57 -18.93
CA MET A 37 0.27 0.73 -17.81
C MET A 37 0.20 -0.76 -18.18
N LEU A 38 -0.90 -1.21 -18.77
CA LEU A 38 -1.12 -2.60 -19.13
C LEU A 38 -0.11 -3.09 -20.18
N ASP A 39 0.21 -2.25 -21.17
CA ASP A 39 1.23 -2.54 -22.17
C ASP A 39 2.62 -2.66 -21.54
N VAL A 40 3.01 -1.71 -20.69
CA VAL A 40 4.29 -1.76 -19.96
C VAL A 40 4.35 -3.03 -19.12
N ALA A 41 3.29 -3.32 -18.36
CA ALA A 41 3.24 -4.47 -17.46
C ALA A 41 3.32 -5.80 -18.21
N SER A 42 2.67 -5.90 -19.37
CA SER A 42 2.75 -7.05 -20.26
C SER A 42 4.18 -7.29 -20.77
N PHE A 43 4.91 -6.24 -21.16
CA PHE A 43 6.31 -6.36 -21.55
C PHE A 43 7.22 -6.67 -20.35
N ALA A 44 6.96 -6.06 -19.19
CA ALA A 44 7.74 -6.25 -17.97
C ALA A 44 7.68 -7.70 -17.48
N LYS A 45 6.48 -8.30 -17.48
CA LYS A 45 6.27 -9.70 -17.09
C LYS A 45 7.04 -10.67 -17.99
N LYS A 46 7.00 -10.48 -19.31
CA LYS A 46 7.82 -11.24 -20.28
C LYS A 46 9.32 -11.08 -20.06
N ALA A 47 9.72 -9.95 -19.50
CA ALA A 47 11.12 -9.61 -19.22
C ALA A 47 11.60 -10.11 -17.85
N GLY A 48 10.73 -10.71 -17.02
CA GLY A 48 11.06 -11.18 -15.67
C GLY A 48 11.10 -10.07 -14.61
N LEU A 49 10.47 -8.92 -14.88
CA LEU A 49 10.32 -7.82 -13.93
C LEU A 49 8.97 -7.92 -13.22
N LEU A 50 8.95 -7.61 -11.93
CA LEU A 50 7.71 -7.53 -11.16
C LEU A 50 6.94 -6.24 -11.49
N ASN A 51 5.62 -6.32 -11.52
CA ASN A 51 4.73 -5.18 -11.71
C ASN A 51 4.02 -4.83 -10.40
N VAL A 52 4.22 -3.60 -9.94
CA VAL A 52 3.58 -3.11 -8.72
C VAL A 52 2.78 -1.84 -8.98
N ILE A 53 1.60 -1.71 -8.38
CA ILE A 53 0.73 -0.55 -8.51
C ILE A 53 0.55 0.13 -7.16
N HIS A 54 0.55 1.47 -7.14
CA HIS A 54 0.05 2.25 -6.01
C HIS A 54 -1.09 3.15 -6.52
N SER A 55 -2.31 2.86 -6.07
CA SER A 55 -3.55 3.41 -6.61
C SER A 55 -4.52 3.77 -5.50
N ASN A 56 -5.48 4.64 -5.81
CA ASN A 56 -6.65 4.87 -4.99
C ASN A 56 -7.69 3.72 -5.02
N GLY A 57 -7.52 2.74 -5.91
CA GLY A 57 -8.36 1.55 -5.99
C GLY A 57 -9.74 1.76 -6.61
N PHE A 58 -10.01 2.91 -7.21
CA PHE A 58 -11.29 3.22 -7.85
C PHE A 58 -11.29 2.77 -9.33
N ILE A 59 -11.63 1.49 -9.56
CA ILE A 59 -11.58 0.85 -10.88
C ILE A 59 -12.72 -0.16 -11.04
N ASN A 60 -13.27 -0.28 -12.24
CA ASN A 60 -14.29 -1.27 -12.56
C ASN A 60 -13.72 -2.71 -12.50
N LEU A 61 -14.58 -3.67 -12.17
CA LEU A 61 -14.17 -5.07 -11.97
C LEU A 61 -13.50 -5.69 -13.21
N ALA A 62 -14.04 -5.47 -14.40
CA ALA A 62 -13.49 -6.07 -15.63
C ALA A 62 -12.05 -5.60 -15.95
N PRO A 63 -11.75 -4.29 -16.00
CA PRO A 63 -10.37 -3.83 -16.20
C PRO A 63 -9.45 -4.20 -15.03
N LEU A 64 -9.95 -4.26 -13.79
CA LEU A 64 -9.15 -4.75 -12.66
C LEU A 64 -8.69 -6.20 -12.86
N ARG A 65 -9.62 -7.10 -13.21
CA ARG A 65 -9.26 -8.52 -13.47
C ARG A 65 -8.27 -8.69 -14.61
N ASN A 66 -8.43 -7.91 -15.68
CA ASN A 66 -7.47 -7.92 -16.78
C ASN A 66 -6.08 -7.46 -16.31
N LEU A 67 -6.02 -6.43 -15.46
CA LEU A 67 -4.77 -5.95 -14.88
C LEU A 67 -4.13 -6.97 -13.92
N CYS A 68 -4.92 -7.72 -13.14
CA CYS A 68 -4.44 -8.79 -12.27
C CYS A 68 -3.69 -9.90 -13.03
N THR A 69 -3.89 -10.06 -14.35
CA THR A 69 -3.14 -11.04 -15.14
C THR A 69 -1.64 -10.71 -15.26
N VAL A 70 -1.25 -9.46 -15.02
CA VAL A 70 0.13 -8.97 -15.14
C VAL A 70 0.72 -8.35 -13.88
N LEU A 71 -0.12 -8.04 -12.87
CA LEU A 71 0.33 -7.50 -11.59
C LEU A 71 0.91 -8.57 -10.66
N ASP A 72 1.86 -8.16 -9.84
CA ASP A 72 2.42 -8.96 -8.74
C ASP A 72 2.02 -8.40 -7.36
N ALA A 73 1.95 -7.07 -7.23
CA ALA A 73 1.55 -6.41 -5.98
C ALA A 73 0.75 -5.12 -6.20
N ALA A 74 -0.08 -4.76 -5.22
CA ALA A 74 -0.90 -3.57 -5.21
C ALA A 74 -0.94 -2.91 -3.82
N GLN A 75 -0.51 -1.65 -3.76
CA GLN A 75 -0.71 -0.75 -2.62
C GLN A 75 -1.98 0.09 -2.89
N ILE A 76 -3.03 -0.08 -2.10
CA ILE A 76 -4.28 0.66 -2.27
C ILE A 76 -4.44 1.69 -1.15
N ASP A 77 -4.71 2.94 -1.53
CA ASP A 77 -5.07 4.00 -0.60
C ASP A 77 -6.52 3.83 -0.13
N LEU A 78 -6.73 3.14 0.98
CA LEU A 78 -8.01 3.14 1.70
C LEU A 78 -8.07 4.42 2.54
N LYS A 79 -8.48 5.54 1.91
CA LYS A 79 -8.28 6.89 2.46
C LYS A 79 -9.16 7.21 3.67
N GLY A 80 -10.30 6.55 3.79
CA GLY A 80 -11.22 6.63 4.93
C GLY A 80 -12.03 5.34 5.01
N PHE A 81 -12.92 5.26 6.00
CA PHE A 81 -13.79 4.10 6.19
C PHE A 81 -15.26 4.48 6.40
N THR A 82 -15.64 5.64 5.85
CA THR A 82 -17.03 6.13 5.77
C THR A 82 -17.28 6.72 4.40
N GLU A 83 -18.51 6.63 3.90
CA GLU A 83 -18.88 7.26 2.62
C GLU A 83 -18.73 8.79 2.66
N ASP A 84 -19.08 9.42 3.79
CA ASP A 84 -18.93 10.87 3.98
C ASP A 84 -17.49 11.36 3.74
N PHE A 85 -16.48 10.62 4.22
CA PHE A 85 -15.09 10.97 3.96
C PHE A 85 -14.79 10.97 2.45
N TYR A 86 -15.29 9.97 1.72
CA TYR A 86 -15.05 9.83 0.29
C TYR A 86 -15.76 10.92 -0.52
N HIS A 87 -17.01 11.22 -0.19
CA HIS A 87 -17.76 12.29 -0.84
C HIS A 87 -17.13 13.67 -0.57
N GLU A 88 -16.77 13.98 0.68
CA GLU A 88 -16.25 15.31 1.06
C GLU A 88 -14.81 15.57 0.58
N LEU A 89 -13.91 14.60 0.73
CA LEU A 89 -12.47 14.82 0.55
C LEU A 89 -11.87 14.15 -0.68
N SER A 90 -12.53 13.12 -1.23
CA SER A 90 -12.00 12.35 -2.36
C SER A 90 -12.81 12.48 -3.63
N SER A 91 -14.04 13.03 -3.56
CA SER A 91 -15.01 13.04 -4.67
C SER A 91 -15.20 11.65 -5.29
N GLY A 92 -15.26 10.62 -4.43
CA GLY A 92 -15.45 9.22 -4.83
C GLY A 92 -16.38 8.50 -3.86
N GLU A 93 -16.31 7.17 -3.87
CA GLU A 93 -17.14 6.27 -3.03
C GLU A 93 -16.24 5.21 -2.39
N LEU A 94 -16.59 4.77 -1.18
CA LEU A 94 -15.83 3.77 -0.42
C LEU A 94 -16.04 2.37 -1.01
N ALA A 95 -17.28 2.00 -1.34
CA ALA A 95 -17.63 0.64 -1.76
C ALA A 95 -16.77 0.11 -2.94
N PRO A 96 -16.53 0.87 -4.03
CA PRO A 96 -15.67 0.39 -5.12
C PRO A 96 -14.22 0.11 -4.70
N VAL A 97 -13.67 0.86 -3.75
CA VAL A 97 -12.32 0.63 -3.23
C VAL A 97 -12.26 -0.66 -2.42
N LEU A 98 -13.29 -0.94 -1.62
CA LEU A 98 -13.40 -2.19 -0.87
C LEU A 98 -13.55 -3.40 -1.81
N ASP A 99 -14.30 -3.26 -2.90
CA ASP A 99 -14.45 -4.30 -3.93
C ASP A 99 -13.13 -4.56 -4.68
N THR A 100 -12.36 -3.52 -4.98
CA THR A 100 -11.01 -3.65 -5.55
C THR A 100 -10.09 -4.45 -4.63
N LEU A 101 -10.05 -4.12 -3.33
CA LEU A 101 -9.22 -4.83 -2.34
C LEU A 101 -9.57 -6.32 -2.26
N LYS A 102 -10.87 -6.65 -2.20
CA LYS A 102 -11.34 -8.05 -2.20
C LYS A 102 -10.94 -8.78 -3.48
N THR A 103 -11.12 -8.13 -4.63
CA THR A 103 -10.78 -8.72 -5.93
C THR A 103 -9.28 -9.00 -6.04
N LEU A 104 -8.43 -8.06 -5.64
CA LEU A 104 -6.97 -8.24 -5.65
C LEU A 104 -6.53 -9.45 -4.81
N LYS A 105 -7.10 -9.64 -3.62
CA LYS A 105 -6.84 -10.83 -2.78
C LYS A 105 -7.34 -12.12 -3.45
N GLN A 106 -8.52 -12.10 -4.05
CA GLN A 106 -9.08 -13.26 -4.77
C GLN A 106 -8.18 -13.68 -5.95
N GLU A 107 -7.62 -12.71 -6.67
CA GLU A 107 -6.69 -12.92 -7.78
C GLU A 107 -5.24 -13.19 -7.31
N LYS A 108 -5.03 -13.37 -5.99
CA LYS A 108 -3.73 -13.71 -5.36
C LYS A 108 -2.63 -12.66 -5.59
N ILE A 109 -3.01 -11.39 -5.75
CA ILE A 109 -2.08 -10.27 -5.78
C ILE A 109 -1.61 -9.98 -4.35
N HIS A 110 -0.33 -9.64 -4.16
CA HIS A 110 0.14 -9.12 -2.87
C HIS A 110 -0.50 -7.76 -2.61
N VAL A 111 -1.27 -7.63 -1.53
CA VAL A 111 -2.05 -6.41 -1.24
C VAL A 111 -1.51 -5.76 0.02
N GLU A 112 -1.24 -4.47 -0.07
CA GLU A 112 -0.96 -3.60 1.06
C GLU A 112 -1.92 -2.40 1.05
N ILE A 113 -2.22 -1.88 2.25
CA ILE A 113 -3.13 -0.74 2.41
C ILE A 113 -2.37 0.46 2.95
N THR A 114 -2.59 1.63 2.36
CA THR A 114 -2.19 2.90 2.97
C THR A 114 -3.41 3.67 3.43
N ASN A 115 -3.36 4.15 4.67
CA ASN A 115 -4.35 5.07 5.22
C ASN A 115 -3.62 6.31 5.76
N LEU A 116 -3.80 7.44 5.07
CA LEU A 116 -3.27 8.74 5.49
C LEU A 116 -4.17 9.29 6.59
N ILE A 117 -3.67 9.34 7.83
CA ILE A 117 -4.47 9.81 8.97
C ILE A 117 -4.44 11.34 8.99
N ILE A 118 -5.58 11.97 8.72
CA ILE A 118 -5.81 13.41 8.69
C ILE A 118 -6.60 13.79 9.96
N PRO A 119 -6.04 14.66 10.83
CA PRO A 119 -6.73 15.10 12.04
C PRO A 119 -8.13 15.65 11.77
N THR A 120 -9.10 15.31 12.61
CA THR A 120 -10.53 15.70 12.53
C THR A 120 -11.30 15.14 11.34
N LYS A 121 -10.66 14.33 10.48
CA LYS A 121 -11.26 13.84 9.23
C LYS A 121 -11.40 12.33 9.19
N ASN A 122 -10.38 11.57 9.59
CA ASN A 122 -10.42 10.11 9.64
C ASN A 122 -9.57 9.52 10.79
N ASP A 123 -9.30 10.32 11.83
CA ASP A 123 -8.52 9.92 13.00
C ASP A 123 -9.38 9.43 14.18
N ASP A 124 -10.68 9.24 13.96
CA ASP A 124 -11.56 8.61 14.94
C ASP A 124 -11.20 7.14 15.15
N MET A 125 -10.91 6.77 16.41
CA MET A 125 -10.42 5.44 16.76
C MET A 125 -11.50 4.36 16.63
N SER A 126 -12.79 4.71 16.71
CA SER A 126 -13.86 3.73 16.53
C SER A 126 -13.97 3.32 15.05
N THR A 127 -13.94 4.30 14.15
CA THR A 127 -13.91 4.10 12.69
C THR A 127 -12.66 3.34 12.25
N LEU A 128 -11.49 3.68 12.78
CA LEU A 128 -10.25 2.95 12.50
C LEU A 128 -10.30 1.49 12.99
N ARG A 129 -10.99 1.22 14.11
CA ARG A 129 -11.20 -0.15 14.60
C ARG A 129 -12.05 -0.94 13.61
N GLU A 130 -13.15 -0.35 13.15
CA GLU A 130 -14.03 -0.98 12.15
C GLU A 130 -13.27 -1.30 10.86
N MET A 131 -12.44 -0.36 10.38
CA MET A 131 -11.56 -0.58 9.24
C MET A 131 -10.61 -1.77 9.47
N CYS A 132 -9.92 -1.81 10.62
CA CYS A 132 -8.99 -2.90 10.92
C CYS A 132 -9.68 -4.27 11.03
N LEU A 133 -10.86 -4.32 11.65
CA LEU A 133 -11.66 -5.54 11.75
C LEU A 133 -12.15 -5.99 10.37
N TRP A 134 -12.56 -5.07 9.51
CA TRP A 134 -12.92 -5.36 8.13
C TRP A 134 -11.72 -5.91 7.34
N VAL A 135 -10.56 -5.25 7.41
CA VAL A 135 -9.32 -5.72 6.73
C VAL A 135 -8.99 -7.14 7.16
N LYS A 136 -8.99 -7.42 8.47
CA LYS A 136 -8.72 -8.76 8.99
C LYS A 136 -9.71 -9.79 8.46
N ARG A 137 -11.01 -9.45 8.44
CA ARG A 137 -12.09 -10.37 8.06
C ARG A 137 -12.08 -10.66 6.55
N GLU A 138 -11.97 -9.63 5.72
CA GLU A 138 -12.12 -9.76 4.27
C GLU A 138 -10.79 -10.05 3.56
N LEU A 139 -9.67 -9.54 4.08
CA LEU A 139 -8.36 -9.60 3.41
C LEU A 139 -7.35 -10.48 4.15
N GLY A 140 -7.59 -10.79 5.42
CA GLY A 140 -6.73 -11.63 6.25
C GLY A 140 -5.81 -10.83 7.19
N ALA A 141 -5.46 -11.46 8.30
CA ALA A 141 -4.62 -10.85 9.35
C ALA A 141 -3.20 -10.50 8.87
N ASP A 142 -2.72 -11.17 7.82
CA ASP A 142 -1.42 -10.98 7.20
C ASP A 142 -1.38 -9.81 6.18
N THR A 143 -2.52 -9.18 5.88
CA THR A 143 -2.57 -8.01 4.97
C THR A 143 -1.93 -6.79 5.63
N PRO A 144 -0.82 -6.27 5.08
CA PRO A 144 -0.15 -5.14 5.70
C PRO A 144 -0.92 -3.82 5.58
N ILE A 145 -0.88 -3.02 6.65
CA ILE A 145 -1.45 -1.68 6.68
C ILE A 145 -0.44 -0.63 7.12
N HIS A 146 -0.43 0.51 6.43
CA HIS A 146 0.44 1.66 6.68
C HIS A 146 -0.40 2.86 7.12
N PHE A 147 -0.26 3.25 8.37
CA PHE A 147 -0.80 4.52 8.86
C PHE A 147 0.20 5.63 8.57
N SER A 148 -0.08 6.43 7.55
CA SER A 148 0.82 7.50 7.11
C SER A 148 0.52 8.82 7.81
N ARG A 149 1.57 9.55 8.19
CA ARG A 149 1.45 10.90 8.74
C ARG A 149 0.99 11.91 7.68
N PHE A 150 -0.03 12.68 8.01
CA PHE A 150 -0.46 13.85 7.25
C PHE A 150 0.40 15.06 7.62
N TYR A 151 0.68 15.86 6.59
CA TYR A 151 1.32 17.17 6.69
C TYR A 151 0.41 18.19 5.99
N PRO A 152 0.10 19.34 6.62
CA PRO A 152 -0.86 20.31 6.13
C PRO A 152 -0.33 21.10 4.95
N LEU A 153 -0.40 20.49 3.78
CA LEU A 153 0.02 21.06 2.50
C LEU A 153 -1.20 21.37 1.61
N HIS A 154 -1.02 22.28 0.65
CA HIS A 154 -2.01 22.64 -0.36
C HIS A 154 -3.36 23.16 0.17
N LYS A 155 -4.44 22.36 0.16
CA LYS A 155 -5.80 22.80 0.52
C LYS A 155 -6.12 22.67 2.02
N LEU A 156 -5.50 21.73 2.72
CA LEU A 156 -5.77 21.44 4.14
C LEU A 156 -4.73 22.09 5.08
N LYS A 157 -4.31 23.32 4.76
CA LYS A 157 -3.26 24.07 5.49
C LYS A 157 -3.64 24.46 6.93
N LYS A 158 -4.93 24.46 7.26
CA LYS A 158 -5.45 24.88 8.58
C LYS A 158 -5.47 23.75 9.62
N LEU A 159 -5.27 22.50 9.21
CA LEU A 159 -5.18 21.36 10.11
C LEU A 159 -3.75 21.22 10.63
N PRO A 160 -3.53 20.66 11.84
CA PRO A 160 -2.19 20.29 12.26
C PRO A 160 -1.68 19.07 11.45
N SER A 161 -0.36 18.88 11.41
CA SER A 161 0.18 17.55 11.07
C SER A 161 -0.34 16.50 12.04
N THR A 162 -0.53 15.26 11.59
CA THR A 162 -0.96 14.19 12.50
C THR A 162 0.04 14.06 13.65
N PRO A 163 -0.42 14.08 14.91
CA PRO A 163 0.44 13.74 16.04
C PRO A 163 0.98 12.32 15.87
N ILE A 164 2.27 12.11 16.19
CA ILE A 164 2.87 10.77 16.15
C ILE A 164 2.12 9.83 17.10
N SER A 165 1.70 10.33 18.26
CA SER A 165 0.90 9.59 19.24
C SER A 165 -0.44 9.10 18.69
N THR A 166 -1.07 9.81 17.74
CA THR A 166 -2.27 9.33 17.05
C THR A 166 -1.95 8.12 16.17
N LEU A 167 -0.83 8.15 15.45
CA LEU A 167 -0.37 7.04 14.61
C LEU A 167 0.01 5.82 15.45
N GLU A 168 0.69 6.02 16.59
CA GLU A 168 1.03 4.96 17.54
C GLU A 168 -0.23 4.30 18.13
N LYS A 169 -1.24 5.09 18.49
CA LYS A 169 -2.55 4.59 18.93
C LYS A 169 -3.24 3.77 17.84
N ALA A 170 -3.27 4.27 16.60
CA ALA A 170 -3.83 3.54 15.46
C ALA A 170 -3.09 2.21 15.22
N ARG A 171 -1.75 2.22 15.33
CA ARG A 171 -0.92 1.02 15.21
C ARG A 171 -1.22 0.00 16.31
N ALA A 172 -1.28 0.43 17.56
CA ALA A 172 -1.64 -0.44 18.68
C ALA A 172 -3.06 -1.01 18.54
N LEU A 173 -4.01 -0.19 18.08
CA LEU A 173 -5.38 -0.59 17.81
C LEU A 173 -5.46 -1.68 16.73
N ALA A 174 -4.74 -1.51 15.62
CA ALA A 174 -4.68 -2.48 14.53
C ALA A 174 -4.11 -3.83 14.99
N PHE A 175 -3.02 -3.82 15.77
CA PHE A 175 -2.50 -5.04 16.39
C PHE A 175 -3.53 -5.68 17.35
N SER A 176 -4.20 -4.89 18.18
CA SER A 176 -5.25 -5.40 19.10
C SER A 176 -6.47 -5.97 18.36
N SER A 177 -6.72 -5.51 17.14
CA SER A 177 -7.75 -6.05 16.25
C SER A 177 -7.31 -7.38 15.60
N GLY A 178 -6.02 -7.72 15.69
CA GLY A 178 -5.42 -8.97 15.25
C GLY A 178 -4.78 -8.91 13.87
N LEU A 179 -4.40 -7.73 13.38
CA LEU A 179 -3.52 -7.60 12.21
C LEU A 179 -2.06 -7.91 12.60
N GLU A 180 -1.31 -8.54 11.71
CA GLU A 180 0.05 -9.02 11.94
C GLU A 180 1.13 -8.00 11.51
N TYR A 181 0.84 -7.18 10.49
CA TYR A 181 1.80 -6.26 9.87
C TYR A 181 1.25 -4.84 9.81
N VAL A 182 1.70 -3.99 10.74
CA VAL A 182 1.21 -2.62 10.89
C VAL A 182 2.38 -1.65 10.96
N TYR A 183 2.41 -0.72 10.01
CA TYR A 183 3.49 0.23 9.80
C TYR A 183 3.03 1.67 10.04
N ILE A 184 4.00 2.54 10.37
CA ILE A 184 3.78 3.99 10.50
C ILE A 184 4.61 4.71 9.44
N GLY A 185 3.94 5.31 8.45
CA GLY A 185 4.58 6.01 7.34
C GLY A 185 4.93 7.47 7.65
N LYS A 186 5.94 8.01 6.96
CA LYS A 186 6.34 9.42 7.01
C LYS A 186 6.70 9.94 8.41
N VAL A 187 7.35 9.11 9.22
CA VAL A 187 7.96 9.50 10.50
C VAL A 187 9.40 9.00 10.54
N PRO A 188 10.38 9.81 10.08
CA PRO A 188 11.78 9.41 10.03
C PRO A 188 12.33 8.83 11.33
N GLY A 189 12.93 7.64 11.25
CA GLY A 189 13.54 6.95 12.39
C GLY A 189 12.57 6.21 13.30
N HIS A 190 11.27 6.21 12.99
CA HIS A 190 10.28 5.51 13.80
C HIS A 190 10.39 3.98 13.64
N GLU A 191 10.32 3.23 14.74
CA GLU A 191 10.43 1.76 14.72
C GLU A 191 9.35 1.07 13.87
N GLY A 192 8.20 1.72 13.70
CA GLY A 192 7.10 1.31 12.83
C GLY A 192 7.41 1.25 11.33
N TRP A 193 8.65 1.51 10.91
CA TRP A 193 9.14 1.24 9.54
C TRP A 193 9.64 -0.20 9.36
N ASN A 194 10.04 -0.83 10.45
CA ASN A 194 10.64 -2.15 10.42
C ASN A 194 9.56 -3.22 10.37
N THR A 195 9.85 -4.33 9.69
CA THR A 195 9.00 -5.53 9.76
C THR A 195 9.45 -6.39 10.91
N PHE A 196 8.52 -6.79 11.77
CA PHE A 196 8.73 -7.73 12.86
C PHE A 196 7.98 -9.02 12.57
N CYS A 197 8.55 -10.16 12.95
CA CYS A 197 7.85 -11.44 12.82
C CYS A 197 6.65 -11.46 13.79
N PRO A 198 5.42 -11.74 13.34
CA PRO A 198 4.26 -11.73 14.21
C PRO A 198 4.29 -12.83 15.27
N THR A 199 5.04 -13.91 15.02
CA THR A 199 5.21 -15.03 15.96
C THR A 199 6.31 -14.77 16.98
N CYS A 200 7.56 -14.60 16.56
CA CYS A 200 8.70 -14.49 17.50
C CYS A 200 9.08 -13.05 17.87
N LYS A 201 8.39 -12.04 17.31
CA LYS A 201 8.58 -10.60 17.57
C LYS A 201 9.96 -10.02 17.26
N LYS A 202 10.89 -10.82 16.74
CA LYS A 202 12.19 -10.34 16.26
C LYS A 202 12.01 -9.51 14.99
N MET A 203 12.80 -8.45 14.86
CA MET A 203 12.90 -7.66 13.63
C MET A 203 13.41 -8.55 12.51
N VAL A 204 12.68 -8.59 11.39
CA VAL A 204 13.05 -9.38 10.21
C VAL A 204 13.47 -8.54 9.01
N ILE A 205 13.03 -7.28 8.94
CA ILE A 205 13.48 -6.32 7.93
C ILE A 205 13.64 -4.97 8.61
N GLN A 206 14.85 -4.42 8.57
CA GLN A 206 15.13 -3.06 9.01
C GLN A 206 14.99 -2.09 7.84
N ARG A 207 14.32 -0.94 8.05
CA ARG A 207 14.14 0.09 7.02
C ARG A 207 14.46 1.48 7.56
N THR A 208 15.15 2.25 6.73
CA THR A 208 15.40 3.68 6.93
C THR A 208 15.02 4.42 5.65
N GLY A 209 13.79 4.92 5.58
CA GLY A 209 13.23 5.49 4.35
C GLY A 209 13.14 4.42 3.27
N TYR A 210 13.74 4.67 2.11
CA TYR A 210 13.81 3.71 1.00
C TYR A 210 14.96 2.72 1.11
N MET A 211 15.83 2.83 2.12
CA MET A 211 16.95 1.93 2.30
C MET A 211 16.56 0.74 3.16
N ILE A 212 16.87 -0.45 2.67
CA ILE A 212 16.80 -1.69 3.44
C ILE A 212 18.14 -1.87 4.17
N GLY A 213 18.09 -2.01 5.49
CA GLY A 213 19.24 -2.33 6.33
C GLY A 213 19.39 -3.84 6.48
N GLU A 214 19.35 -4.31 7.72
CA GLU A 214 19.36 -5.74 8.01
C GLU A 214 18.15 -6.48 7.42
N MET A 215 18.42 -7.57 6.68
CA MET A 215 17.43 -8.48 6.12
C MET A 215 17.60 -9.87 6.74
N HIS A 216 16.61 -10.28 7.52
CA HIS A 216 16.62 -11.52 8.29
C HIS A 216 15.52 -12.49 7.81
N LEU A 217 15.36 -12.54 6.50
CA LEU A 217 14.48 -13.48 5.79
C LEU A 217 15.31 -14.53 5.05
N LYS A 218 14.80 -15.76 5.00
CA LYS A 218 15.29 -16.83 4.14
C LYS A 218 14.10 -17.39 3.37
N GLU A 219 14.10 -17.25 2.04
CA GLU A 219 13.04 -17.77 1.15
C GLU A 219 11.62 -17.35 1.60
N GLY A 220 11.44 -16.06 1.91
CA GLY A 220 10.15 -15.51 2.36
C GLY A 220 9.75 -15.91 3.80
N LYS A 221 10.67 -16.47 4.59
CA LYS A 221 10.39 -16.88 5.98
C LYS A 221 11.30 -16.18 6.96
N CYS A 222 10.78 -15.92 8.15
CA CYS A 222 11.55 -15.41 9.29
C CYS A 222 12.73 -16.36 9.59
N LYS A 223 13.98 -15.87 9.53
CA LYS A 223 15.16 -16.71 9.76
C LYS A 223 15.24 -17.32 11.17
N TYR A 224 14.48 -16.77 12.13
CA TYR A 224 14.56 -17.16 13.54
C TYR A 224 13.54 -18.23 13.94
N CYS A 225 12.38 -18.29 13.30
CA CYS A 225 11.30 -19.23 13.67
C CYS A 225 10.58 -19.87 12.49
N GLY A 226 10.92 -19.51 11.24
CA GLY A 226 10.36 -20.13 10.04
C GLY A 226 8.95 -19.67 9.65
N LYS A 227 8.28 -18.80 10.42
CA LYS A 227 6.99 -18.20 10.04
C LYS A 227 7.14 -17.51 8.66
N PRO A 228 6.32 -17.88 7.66
CA PRO A 228 6.23 -17.14 6.40
C PRO A 228 5.88 -15.67 6.66
N ILE A 229 6.59 -14.78 5.97
CA ILE A 229 6.34 -13.34 5.97
C ILE A 229 5.83 -13.01 4.56
N PRO A 230 4.63 -12.42 4.44
CA PRO A 230 4.05 -12.06 3.15
C PRO A 230 4.92 -11.02 2.43
#